data_AF-A0A950X5H9-F1
#
_entry.id   AF-A0A950X5H9-F1
#
_cell.length_a   1.000
_cell.length_b   1.000
_cell.length_c   1.000
_cell.angle_alpha   90.00
_cell.angle_beta   90.00
_cell.angle_gamma   90.00
#
_symmetry.space_group_name_H-M   'P 1'
#
loop_
_entity.id
_entity.type
_entity.pdbx_description
1 polymer ?
#
loop_
_entity_poly.entity_id
_entity_poly.type
_entity_poly.pdbx_seq_one_letter_code
_entity_poly.pdbx_strand_id
1 'polypeptide(L)'
;MKYYLTRLFDTEGLPRPFSKAPRLTVYKRELYDCAECINLCLLLRDRFPELNRTLETVVTGVLNDWVKADGSFRSRRLHFGWDNVPMHRWGQSQMFRSLAYYLAESRRFSDANDKLDGQMAIGTTAATR
;
A
#
# COMPACT_ATOMS: atom_id res chain seq x y z
N MET A 1 12.97 12.09 -4.73
CA MET A 1 12.25 10.80 -4.63
C MET A 1 13.16 9.57 -4.68
N LYS A 2 14.15 9.51 -5.57
CA LYS A 2 15.11 8.38 -5.70
C LYS A 2 15.70 7.86 -4.37
N TYR A 3 16.14 8.76 -3.48
CA TYR A 3 16.63 8.37 -2.15
C TYR A 3 15.57 7.57 -1.36
N TYR A 4 14.33 8.04 -1.29
CA TYR A 4 13.28 7.38 -0.53
C TYR A 4 12.91 6.01 -1.10
N LEU A 5 12.73 5.91 -2.41
CA LEU A 5 12.44 4.63 -3.07
C LEU A 5 13.58 3.61 -2.88
N THR A 6 14.84 4.06 -2.87
CA THR A 6 16.00 3.16 -2.74
C THR A 6 16.36 2.80 -1.31
N ARG A 7 15.90 3.58 -0.31
CA ARG A 7 16.31 3.42 1.10
C ARG A 7 15.19 2.96 2.03
N LEU A 8 13.93 3.22 1.70
CA LEU A 8 12.78 2.85 2.54
C LEU A 8 12.16 1.51 2.16
N PHE A 9 12.52 0.95 1.01
CA PHE A 9 12.03 -0.33 0.54
C PHE A 9 13.16 -1.34 0.47
N ASP A 10 12.86 -2.61 0.71
CA ASP A 10 13.83 -3.69 0.54
C ASP A 10 13.67 -4.40 -0.80
N THR A 11 14.38 -5.53 -0.97
CA THR A 11 14.41 -6.28 -2.24
C THR A 11 13.07 -6.87 -2.63
N GLU A 12 12.14 -7.03 -1.68
CA GLU A 12 10.77 -7.48 -1.94
C GLU A 12 9.83 -6.29 -2.26
N GLY A 13 10.34 -5.05 -2.28
CA GLY A 13 9.56 -3.84 -2.54
C GLY A 13 8.62 -3.43 -1.40
N LEU A 14 8.80 -4.02 -0.22
CA LEU A 14 8.01 -3.74 0.97
C LEU A 14 8.76 -2.75 1.90
N PRO A 15 8.06 -1.98 2.76
CA PRO A 15 8.68 -0.98 3.60
C PRO A 15 9.62 -1.60 4.64
N ARG A 16 10.69 -0.87 4.95
CA ARG A 16 11.62 -1.17 6.04
C ARG A 16 11.20 -0.42 7.31
N PRO A 17 11.40 -1.01 8.50
CA PRO A 17 11.17 -0.29 9.75
C PRO A 17 12.02 0.98 9.90
N PHE A 18 13.26 0.95 9.43
CA PHE A 18 14.19 2.08 9.48
C PHE A 18 15.07 2.14 8.22
N SER A 19 15.33 3.36 7.73
CA SER A 19 16.26 3.59 6.61
C SER A 19 17.71 3.25 6.96
N LYS A 20 18.08 3.41 8.24
CA LYS A 20 19.32 2.97 8.87
C LYS A 20 18.95 2.36 10.22
N ALA A 21 19.28 1.09 10.44
CA ALA A 21 18.96 0.40 11.69
C ALA A 21 19.73 1.05 12.86
N PRO A 22 19.04 1.63 13.87
CA PRO A 22 19.70 2.25 15.01
C PRO A 22 20.23 1.22 16.02
N ARG A 23 19.76 -0.03 15.93
CA ARG A 23 20.11 -1.17 16.78
C ARG A 23 19.87 -2.47 16.02
N LEU A 24 20.48 -3.57 16.49
CA LEU A 24 20.15 -4.90 15.98
C LEU A 24 18.65 -5.14 16.18
N THR A 25 17.92 -5.30 15.09
CA THR A 25 16.47 -5.45 15.10
C THR A 25 16.16 -6.90 14.76
N VAL A 26 15.48 -7.62 15.65
CA VAL A 26 15.12 -9.04 15.42
C VAL A 26 13.95 -9.21 14.44
N TYR A 27 13.17 -8.14 14.26
CA TYR A 27 12.08 -8.12 13.30
C TYR A 27 12.49 -7.48 11.98
N LYS A 28 12.02 -8.07 10.88
CA LYS A 28 12.23 -7.60 9.51
C LYS A 28 11.25 -6.48 9.17
N ARG A 29 9.97 -6.58 9.60
CA ARG A 29 8.90 -5.60 9.31
C ARG A 29 7.76 -5.65 10.31
N GLU A 30 7.05 -4.54 10.47
CA GLU A 30 5.78 -4.50 11.20
C GLU A 30 4.59 -4.26 10.26
N LEU A 31 3.41 -4.78 10.63
CA LEU A 31 2.17 -4.58 9.87
C LEU A 31 1.82 -3.09 9.77
N TYR A 32 2.12 -2.34 10.84
CA TYR A 32 1.89 -0.90 10.91
C TYR A 32 2.68 -0.15 9.83
N ASP A 33 3.93 -0.54 9.57
CA ASP A 33 4.77 0.09 8.52
C ASP A 33 4.14 -0.10 7.14
N CYS A 34 3.56 -1.28 6.89
CA CYS A 34 2.84 -1.57 5.65
C CYS A 34 1.58 -0.69 5.52
N ALA A 35 0.82 -0.54 6.60
CA ALA A 35 -0.38 0.30 6.63
C ALA A 35 -0.07 1.78 6.36
N GLU A 36 0.99 2.32 6.97
CA GLU A 36 1.47 3.68 6.73
C GLU A 36 1.98 3.86 5.30
N CYS A 37 2.70 2.87 4.78
CA CYS A 37 3.19 2.91 3.40
C CYS A 37 2.03 3.01 2.39
N ILE A 38 0.96 2.23 2.57
CA ILE A 38 -0.23 2.29 1.71
C ILE A 38 -0.83 3.71 1.74
N ASN A 39 -1.03 4.28 2.93
CA ASN A 39 -1.57 5.63 3.08
C ASN A 39 -0.69 6.69 2.42
N LEU A 40 0.63 6.60 2.60
CA LEU A 40 1.58 7.54 2.00
C LEU A 40 1.55 7.46 0.47
N CYS A 41 1.50 6.25 -0.09
CA CYS A 41 1.41 6.07 -1.53
C CYS A 41 0.09 6.66 -2.07
N LEU A 42 -1.04 6.38 -1.42
CA LEU A 42 -2.33 6.95 -1.80
C LEU A 42 -2.35 8.48 -1.73
N LEU A 43 -1.73 9.07 -0.70
CA LEU A 43 -1.70 10.53 -0.51
C LEU A 43 -0.86 11.25 -1.58
N LEU A 44 0.20 10.60 -2.06
CA LEU A 44 1.23 11.26 -2.87
C LEU A 44 1.31 10.76 -4.32
N ARG A 45 0.54 9.74 -4.72
CA ARG A 45 0.58 9.13 -6.05
C ARG A 45 0.37 10.12 -7.21
N ASP A 46 -0.46 11.14 -7.01
CA ASP A 46 -0.73 12.14 -8.06
C ASP A 46 0.47 13.06 -8.33
N ARG A 47 1.41 13.15 -7.37
CA ARG A 47 2.66 13.93 -7.51
C ARG A 47 3.85 13.07 -7.90
N PHE A 48 3.83 11.78 -7.56
CA PHE A 48 4.93 10.84 -7.77
C PHE A 48 4.38 9.52 -8.34
N PRO A 49 4.25 9.39 -9.66
CA PRO A 49 3.66 8.22 -10.31
C PRO A 49 4.34 6.89 -9.95
N GLU A 50 5.63 6.93 -9.59
CA GLU A 50 6.39 5.75 -9.16
C GLU A 50 5.79 5.08 -7.90
N LEU A 51 5.05 5.84 -7.10
CA LEU A 51 4.36 5.31 -5.92
C LEU A 51 3.20 4.38 -6.26
N ASN A 52 2.67 4.40 -7.48
CA ASN A 52 1.64 3.45 -7.89
C ASN A 52 2.18 2.02 -7.92
N ARG A 53 3.39 1.83 -8.44
CA ARG A 53 4.05 0.51 -8.44
C ARG A 53 4.37 0.05 -7.01
N THR A 54 4.83 0.96 -6.17
CA THR A 54 5.07 0.66 -4.75
C THR A 54 3.77 0.27 -4.04
N LEU A 55 2.68 1.00 -4.27
CA LEU A 55 1.36 0.71 -3.71
C LEU A 55 0.90 -0.68 -4.08
N GLU A 56 0.95 -1.03 -5.37
CA GLU A 56 0.59 -2.37 -5.87
C GLU A 56 1.43 -3.47 -5.22
N THR A 57 2.75 -3.25 -5.12
CA THR A 57 3.68 -4.21 -4.50
C THR A 57 3.35 -4.44 -3.02
N VAL A 58 3.10 -3.37 -2.27
CA VAL A 58 2.79 -3.47 -0.83
C VAL A 58 1.44 -4.11 -0.59
N VAL A 59 0.40 -3.71 -1.33
CA VAL A 59 -0.94 -4.30 -1.19
C VAL A 59 -0.90 -5.79 -1.52
N THR A 60 -0.27 -6.17 -2.65
CA THR A 60 -0.13 -7.58 -3.05
C THR A 60 0.64 -8.39 -2.01
N GLY A 61 1.77 -7.86 -1.53
CA GLY A 61 2.58 -8.52 -0.50
C GLY A 61 1.83 -8.71 0.81
N VAL A 62 1.03 -7.72 1.24
CA VAL A 62 0.18 -7.84 2.44
C VAL A 62 -0.88 -8.92 2.26
N LEU A 63 -1.62 -8.89 1.16
CA LEU A 63 -2.72 -9.85 0.93
C LEU A 63 -2.23 -11.30 0.81
N ASN A 64 -1.05 -11.53 0.24
CA ASN A 64 -0.50 -12.87 0.06
C ASN A 64 0.13 -13.46 1.33
N ASP A 65 0.89 -12.64 2.08
CA ASP A 65 1.75 -13.17 3.15
C ASP A 65 1.26 -12.85 4.58
N TRP A 66 0.53 -11.74 4.74
CA TRP A 66 0.20 -11.20 6.06
C TRP A 66 -1.20 -11.57 6.55
N VAL A 67 -2.07 -12.05 5.67
CA VAL A 67 -3.42 -12.54 6.04
C VAL A 67 -3.30 -13.99 6.50
N LYS A 68 -3.82 -14.29 7.68
CA LYS A 68 -3.92 -15.66 8.20
C LYS A 68 -5.16 -16.37 7.64
N ALA A 69 -5.20 -17.69 7.79
CA ALA A 69 -6.36 -18.50 7.37
C ALA A 69 -7.69 -18.10 8.05
N ASP A 70 -7.63 -17.52 9.25
CA ASP A 70 -8.80 -17.00 9.97
C ASP A 70 -9.21 -15.58 9.53
N GLY A 71 -8.55 -15.01 8.51
CA GLY A 71 -8.79 -13.66 7.99
C GLY A 71 -8.14 -12.54 8.81
N SER A 72 -7.54 -12.84 9.97
CA SER A 72 -6.81 -11.84 10.76
C SER A 72 -5.42 -11.56 10.19
N PHE A 73 -4.86 -10.38 10.47
CA PHE A 73 -3.51 -10.04 10.03
C PHE A 73 -2.45 -10.47 11.04
N ARG A 74 -1.31 -10.96 10.53
CA ARG A 74 -0.06 -11.13 11.30
C ARG A 74 0.46 -9.77 11.79
N SER A 75 1.09 -9.73 12.95
CA SER A 75 1.56 -8.46 13.55
C SER A 75 2.91 -8.01 13.02
N ARG A 76 3.87 -8.94 12.88
CA ARG A 76 5.20 -8.64 12.36
C ARG A 76 5.86 -9.83 11.68
N ARG A 77 6.71 -9.53 10.70
CA ARG A 77 7.62 -10.50 10.07
C ARG A 77 8.97 -10.42 10.77
N LEU A 78 9.45 -11.54 11.28
CA LEU A 78 10.79 -11.65 11.86
C LEU A 78 11.81 -11.93 10.75
N HIS A 79 13.11 -11.88 11.08
CA HIS A 79 14.11 -12.45 10.18
C HIS A 79 13.85 -13.95 9.91
N PHE A 80 13.34 -14.65 10.93
CA PHE A 80 12.92 -16.04 10.85
C PHE A 80 11.50 -16.20 11.40
N GLY A 81 10.54 -16.46 10.52
CA GLY A 81 9.14 -16.68 10.90
C GLY A 81 8.35 -15.40 11.18
N TRP A 82 7.33 -15.55 12.01
CA TRP A 82 6.30 -14.54 12.26
C TRP A 82 6.04 -14.41 13.75
N ASP A 83 5.72 -13.19 14.17
CA ASP A 83 5.14 -12.94 15.49
C ASP A 83 3.76 -12.29 15.30
N ASN A 84 2.78 -12.89 15.96
CA ASN A 84 1.36 -12.55 15.85
C ASN A 84 0.82 -11.94 17.15
N VAL A 85 1.67 -11.69 18.14
CA VAL A 85 1.27 -11.01 19.38
C VAL A 85 0.90 -9.57 19.03
N PRO A 86 -0.36 -9.15 19.24
CA PRO A 86 -0.78 -7.80 18.92
C PRO A 86 0.01 -6.79 19.75
N MET A 87 0.64 -5.81 19.09
CA MET A 87 1.23 -4.68 19.80
C MET A 87 0.14 -3.69 20.25
N HIS A 88 0.46 -2.94 21.31
CA HIS A 88 -0.35 -1.81 21.79
C HIS A 88 -0.58 -0.73 20.70
N ARG A 89 0.31 -0.65 19.71
CA ARG A 89 0.11 0.17 18.50
C ARG A 89 -0.82 -0.63 17.57
N TRP A 90 -2.12 -0.34 17.57
CA TRP A 90 -3.15 -1.12 16.89
C TRP A 90 -2.94 -1.27 15.37
N GLY A 91 -1.97 -2.11 14.95
CA GLY A 91 -1.57 -2.27 13.55
C GLY A 91 -2.68 -2.85 12.68
N GLN A 92 -3.54 -3.71 13.24
CA GLN A 92 -4.67 -4.27 12.52
C GLN A 92 -5.72 -3.22 12.16
N SER A 93 -6.06 -2.30 13.08
CA SER A 93 -7.02 -1.23 12.77
C SER A 93 -6.43 -0.23 11.78
N GLN A 94 -5.12 0.06 11.89
CA GLN A 94 -4.41 0.91 10.93
C GLN A 94 -4.47 0.26 9.53
N MET A 95 -4.16 -1.03 9.43
CA MET A 95 -4.19 -1.78 8.16
C MET A 95 -5.60 -1.82 7.58
N PHE A 96 -6.61 -2.13 8.39
CA PHE A 96 -8.01 -2.13 7.96
C PHE A 96 -8.42 -0.77 7.39
N ARG A 97 -8.10 0.33 8.11
CA ARG A 97 -8.35 1.70 7.64
C ARG A 97 -7.61 1.98 6.32
N SER A 98 -6.34 1.62 6.21
CA SER A 98 -5.55 1.83 4.99
C SER A 98 -6.13 1.07 3.79
N LEU A 99 -6.58 -0.17 3.98
CA LEU A 99 -7.19 -0.96 2.91
C LEU A 99 -8.58 -0.44 2.53
N ALA A 100 -9.39 -0.01 3.50
CA ALA A 100 -10.67 0.64 3.23
C ALA A 100 -10.48 1.93 2.43
N TYR A 101 -9.46 2.73 2.79
CA TYR A 101 -9.11 3.94 2.05
C TYR A 101 -8.62 3.62 0.65
N TYR A 102 -7.75 2.61 0.50
CA TYR A 102 -7.32 2.09 -0.81
C TYR A 102 -8.52 1.71 -1.69
N LEU A 103 -9.47 0.95 -1.15
CA LEU A 103 -10.66 0.53 -1.90
C LEU A 103 -11.53 1.73 -2.33
N ALA A 104 -11.74 2.70 -1.44
CA ALA A 104 -12.51 3.90 -1.74
C ALA A 104 -11.84 4.73 -2.86
N GLU A 105 -10.52 4.87 -2.80
CA GLU A 105 -9.73 5.59 -3.78
C GLU A 105 -9.64 4.87 -5.13
N SER A 106 -9.59 3.54 -5.14
CA SER A 106 -9.66 2.75 -6.37
C SER A 106 -11.02 2.89 -7.05
N ARG A 107 -12.13 2.87 -6.30
CA ARG A 107 -13.48 3.10 -6.86
C ARG A 107 -13.61 4.49 -7.46
N ARG A 108 -13.16 5.53 -6.74
CA ARG A 108 -13.14 6.90 -7.25
C ARG A 108 -12.37 7.03 -8.56
N PHE A 109 -11.22 6.36 -8.66
CA PHE A 109 -10.41 6.36 -9.86
C PHE A 109 -11.12 5.66 -11.04
N SER A 110 -11.72 4.49 -10.80
CA SER A 110 -12.54 3.78 -11.80
C SER A 110 -13.72 4.64 -12.29
N ASP A 111 -14.50 5.22 -11.36
CA ASP A 111 -15.65 6.07 -11.69
C ASP A 111 -15.26 7.32 -12.49
N ALA A 112 -14.08 7.89 -12.21
CA ALA A 112 -13.56 9.03 -12.95
C ALA A 112 -13.16 8.65 -14.38
N ASN A 113 -12.56 7.47 -14.55
CA ASN A 113 -12.17 6.96 -15.86
C ASN A 113 -13.40 6.65 -16.74
N ASP A 114 -14.42 6.01 -16.16
CA ASP A 114 -15.67 5.72 -16.88
C ASP A 114 -16.39 6.99 -17.37
N LYS A 115 -16.34 8.08 -16.58
CA LYS A 115 -16.88 9.40 -16.98
C LYS A 115 -16.10 10.04 -18.12
N LEU A 116 -14.78 9.92 -18.12
CA LEU A 116 -13.92 10.43 -19.20
C LEU A 116 -14.19 9.69 -20.51
N ASP A 117 -14.29 8.36 -20.47
CA ASP A 117 -14.60 7.52 -21.62
C ASP A 117 -16.00 7.83 -22.19
N GLY A 118 -16.99 8.00 -21.31
CA GLY A 118 -18.34 8.42 -21.70
C GLY A 118 -18.38 9.80 -22.37
N GLN A 119 -17.61 10.77 -21.87
CA GLN A 119 -17.53 12.11 -22.49
C GLN A 119 -16.83 12.11 -23.85
N MET A 120 -15.76 11.31 -24.02
CA MET A 120 -15.10 11.14 -25.31
C MET A 120 -16.06 10.53 -26.35
N ALA A 121 -16.85 9.51 -25.98
CA ALA A 121 -17.84 8.90 -26.86
C ALA A 121 -18.94 9.88 -27.32
N ILE A 122 -19.40 10.77 -26.43
CA ILE A 122 -20.40 11.79 -26.76
C ILE A 122 -19.79 12.87 -27.68
N GLY A 123 -18.54 13.30 -27.42
CA GLY A 123 -17.84 14.31 -28.21
C GLY A 123 -17.54 13.88 -29.66
N THR A 124 -17.23 12.60 -29.90
CA THR A 124 -17.02 12.09 -31.28
C THR A 124 -18.32 12.05 -32.09
N THR A 125 -19.46 11.84 -31.43
CA THR A 125 -20.77 11.76 -32.10
C THR A 125 -21.29 13.14 -32.55
N ALA A 126 -20.85 14.22 -31.91
CA ALA A 126 -21.24 15.59 -32.25
C ALA A 126 -20.45 16.21 -33.42
N ALA A 127 -19.33 15.61 -33.84
CA ALA A 127 -18.46 16.12 -34.91
C ALA A 127 -18.79 15.56 -36.31
N THR A 128 -19.90 14.82 -36.47
CA THR A 128 -20.30 14.19 -37.75
C THR A 128 -21.66 14.70 -38.28
N ARG A 129 -22.05 15.93 -37.95
CA ARG A 129 -23.23 16.59 -38.54
C ARG A 129 -22.89 17.95 -39.11
#